data_AF-A0A937CPP3-F1
#
_entry.id   AF-A0A937CPP3-F1
#
_cell.length_a   1.000
_cell.length_b   1.000
_cell.length_c   1.000
_cell.angle_alpha   90.00
_cell.angle_beta   90.00
_cell.angle_gamma   90.00
#
_symmetry.space_group_name_H-M   'P 1'
#
loop_
_entity.id
_entity.type
_entity.pdbx_description
1 polymer ?
#
loop_
_entity_poly.entity_id
_entity_poly.type
_entity_poly.pdbx_seq_one_letter_code
_entity_poly.pdbx_strand_id
1 'polypeptide(L)' 'MGDDVTELTALLKAIAESPKRDNTVYHKAMSEARQAFQDAEAALGGPVRLKTKTKMKRNGEFIVKWTFKREK' A
#
# COMPACT_ATOMS: atom_id res chain seq x y z
N MET A 1 -31.05 -10.35 24.09
CA MET A 1 -29.93 -9.45 23.74
C MET A 1 -28.70 -9.91 24.50
N GLY A 2 -27.90 -10.76 23.88
CA GLY A 2 -26.78 -11.49 24.49
C GLY A 2 -26.07 -12.40 23.48
N ASP A 3 -26.78 -12.75 22.40
CA ASP A 3 -26.26 -13.58 21.31
C ASP A 3 -25.34 -12.80 20.36
N ASP A 4 -25.67 -11.54 20.02
CA ASP A 4 -24.88 -10.72 19.07
C ASP A 4 -23.44 -10.42 19.55
N VAL A 5 -23.26 -10.21 20.86
CA VAL A 5 -21.94 -9.91 21.46
C VAL A 5 -21.05 -11.16 21.45
N THR A 6 -21.67 -12.33 21.67
CA THR A 6 -20.97 -13.62 21.70
C THR A 6 -20.57 -14.05 20.30
N GLU A 7 -21.43 -13.82 19.31
CA GLU A 7 -21.17 -14.08 17.90
C GLU A 7 -20.08 -13.18 17.31
N LEU A 8 -20.09 -11.88 17.63
CA LEU A 8 -19.02 -10.96 17.24
C LEU A 8 -17.67 -11.37 17.83
N THR A 9 -17.66 -11.82 19.09
CA THR A 9 -16.45 -12.29 19.76
C THR A 9 -15.91 -13.57 19.12
N ALA A 10 -16.79 -14.49 18.72
CA ALA A 10 -16.43 -15.71 18.01
C ALA A 10 -15.83 -15.41 16.62
N LEU A 11 -16.40 -14.44 15.88
CA LEU A 11 -15.87 -13.99 14.59
C LEU A 11 -14.48 -13.36 14.72
N LEU A 12 -14.28 -12.48 15.70
CA LEU A 12 -12.97 -11.86 15.95
C LEU A 12 -11.90 -12.88 16.32
N LYS A 13 -12.28 -13.90 17.10
CA LYS A 13 -11.39 -15.00 17.48
C LYS A 13 -11.04 -15.87 16.27
N ALA A 14 -11.99 -16.19 15.41
CA ALA A 14 -11.75 -16.92 14.16
C ALA A 14 -10.84 -16.15 13.18
N ILE A 15 -10.95 -14.82 13.11
CA ILE A 15 -10.04 -13.98 12.32
C ILE A 15 -8.63 -13.99 12.92
N ALA A 16 -8.51 -13.93 14.25
CA ALA A 16 -7.22 -13.96 14.94
C ALA A 16 -6.51 -15.34 14.86
N GLU A 17 -7.28 -16.43 14.86
CA GLU A 17 -6.81 -17.81 14.75
C GLU A 17 -6.54 -18.23 13.30
N SER A 18 -7.02 -17.47 12.32
CA SER A 18 -6.69 -17.71 10.91
C SER A 18 -5.18 -17.50 10.66
N PRO A 19 -4.52 -18.32 9.83
CA PRO A 19 -3.11 -18.13 9.49
C PRO A 19 -2.93 -16.74 8.88
N LYS A 20 -2.32 -15.82 9.63
CA LYS A 20 -1.99 -14.49 9.13
C LYS A 20 -1.12 -14.66 7.90
N ARG A 21 -1.65 -14.36 6.71
CA ARG A 21 -0.82 -14.20 5.52
C ARG A 21 0.20 -13.12 5.85
N ASP A 22 1.48 -13.45 5.71
CA ASP A 22 2.56 -12.50 5.97
C ASP A 22 2.50 -11.38 4.92
N ASN A 23 1.76 -10.33 5.27
CA ASN A 23 1.54 -9.16 4.41
C ASN A 23 2.54 -8.04 4.75
N THR A 24 3.57 -8.32 5.56
CA THR A 24 4.56 -7.30 5.95
C THR A 24 5.25 -6.68 4.75
N VAL A 25 5.60 -7.49 3.74
CA VAL A 25 6.21 -7.03 2.49
C VAL A 25 5.29 -6.07 1.73
N TYR A 26 3.99 -6.38 1.66
CA TYR A 26 3.01 -5.51 1.00
C TYR A 26 2.86 -4.18 1.75
N HIS A 27 2.69 -4.22 3.07
CA HIS A 27 2.57 -3.01 3.87
C HIS A 27 3.83 -2.14 3.82
N LYS A 28 5.02 -2.77 3.82
CA LYS A 28 6.30 -2.09 3.63
C LYS A 28 6.39 -1.41 2.27
N ALA A 29 6.02 -2.10 1.19
CA ALA A 29 5.98 -1.51 -0.15
C ALA A 29 5.02 -0.32 -0.22
N MET A 30 3.86 -0.40 0.45
CA MET A 30 2.90 0.71 0.52
C MET A 30 3.43 1.88 1.36
N SER A 31 4.20 1.64 2.43
CA SER A 31 4.83 2.74 3.19
C SER A 31 5.95 3.40 2.39
N GLU A 32 6.80 2.63 1.72
CA GLU A 32 7.86 3.16 0.86
C GLU A 32 7.28 3.99 -0.29
N ALA A 33 6.18 3.50 -0.88
CA ALA A 33 5.44 4.22 -1.90
C ALA A 33 4.96 5.60 -1.41
N ARG A 34 4.39 5.68 -0.20
CA ARG A 34 3.95 6.94 0.39
C ARG A 34 5.12 7.88 0.67
N GLN A 35 6.23 7.34 1.21
CA GLN A 35 7.43 8.13 1.50
C GLN A 35 7.99 8.78 0.23
N ALA A 36 7.98 8.07 -0.90
CA ALA A 36 8.46 8.60 -2.17
C ALA A 36 7.73 9.87 -2.65
N PHE A 37 6.46 10.07 -2.28
CA PHE A 37 5.76 11.33 -2.57
C PHE A 37 6.30 12.48 -1.71
N GLN A 38 6.47 12.25 -0.41
CA GLN A 38 7.00 13.25 0.52
C GLN A 38 8.42 13.67 0.12
N ASP A 39 9.26 12.69 -0.21
CA ASP A 39 10.63 12.94 -0.67
C ASP A 39 10.64 13.74 -1.98
N ALA A 40 9.72 13.43 -2.91
CA ALA A 40 9.59 14.16 -4.16
C ALA A 40 9.13 15.61 -3.96
N GLU A 41 8.18 15.86 -3.07
CA GLU A 41 7.72 17.21 -2.72
C GLU A 41 8.82 18.04 -2.04
N ALA A 42 9.54 17.42 -1.11
CA ALA A 42 10.69 18.04 -0.44
C ALA A 42 11.81 18.38 -1.44
N ALA A 43 12.12 17.46 -2.37
CA ALA A 43 13.17 17.67 -3.37
C ALA A 43 12.78 18.70 -4.45
N LEU A 44 11.50 18.78 -4.82
CA LEU A 44 11.01 19.69 -5.88
C LEU A 44 10.50 21.03 -5.33
N GLY A 45 10.39 21.18 -4.01
CA GLY A 45 10.05 22.42 -3.32
C GLY A 45 8.58 22.83 -3.45
N GLY A 46 7.66 21.85 -3.41
CA GLY A 46 6.23 22.09 -3.48
C GLY A 46 5.42 20.89 -3.99
N PRO A 47 4.11 21.06 -4.22
CA PRO A 47 3.23 19.98 -4.67
C PRO A 47 3.71 19.35 -5.98
N VAL A 48 3.54 18.03 -6.10
CA VAL A 48 4.00 17.26 -7.26
C VAL A 48 2.85 16.61 -8.01
N ARG A 49 2.91 16.67 -9.34
CA ARG A 49 2.14 15.81 -10.24
C ARG A 49 2.92 14.53 -10.51
N LEU A 50 2.21 13.40 -10.43
CA LEU A 50 2.77 12.09 -10.73
C LEU A 50 2.48 11.69 -12.19
N LYS A 51 3.51 11.22 -12.89
CA LYS A 51 3.38 10.47 -14.15
C LYS A 51 3.76 9.01 -13.93
N THR A 52 2.85 8.10 -14.25
CA THR A 52 3.05 6.65 -14.13
C THR A 52 3.28 6.03 -15.50
N LYS A 53 4.28 5.15 -15.60
CA LYS A 53 4.47 4.25 -16.74
C LYS A 53 4.51 2.82 -16.24
N THR A 54 3.76 1.93 -16.87
CA THR A 54 3.78 0.50 -16.56
C THR A 54 4.42 -0.27 -17.70
N LYS A 55 5.11 -1.36 -17.37
CA LYS A 55 5.69 -2.27 -18.35
C LYS A 55 5.64 -3.69 -17.81
N MET A 56 5.07 -4.61 -18.57
CA MET A 56 5.22 -6.04 -18.36
C MET A 56 6.48 -6.52 -19.09
N LYS A 57 7.38 -7.21 -18.40
CA LYS A 57 8.51 -7.90 -19.03
C LYS A 57 8.10 -9.31 -19.43
N ARG A 58 8.82 -9.88 -20.40
CA ARG A 58 8.61 -11.27 -20.87
C ARG A 58 8.85 -12.33 -19.79
N ASN A 59 9.59 -11.98 -18.73
CA ASN A 59 9.88 -12.87 -17.59
C ASN A 59 8.81 -12.83 -16.48
N GLY A 60 7.69 -12.13 -16.71
CA GLY A 60 6.59 -12.04 -15.73
C GLY A 60 6.70 -10.89 -14.73
N GLU A 61 7.78 -10.09 -14.75
CA GLU A 61 7.87 -8.89 -13.90
C GLU A 61 6.92 -7.78 -14.40
N PHE A 62 6.10 -7.26 -13.50
CA PHE A 62 5.31 -6.06 -13.73
C PHE A 62 6.00 -4.85 -13.09
N ILE A 63 6.46 -3.92 -13.92
CA ILE A 63 7.20 -2.74 -13.48
C ILE A 63 6.31 -1.52 -13.53
N VAL A 64 6.30 -0.75 -12.44
CA VAL A 64 5.70 0.57 -12.37
C VAL A 64 6.82 1.60 -12.18
N LYS A 65 6.91 2.56 -13.10
CA LYS A 65 7.82 3.70 -13.00
C LYS A 65 7.02 4.95 -12.67
N TRP A 66 7.32 5.53 -11.52
CA TRP A 66 6.82 6.84 -11.11
C TRP A 66 7.81 7.93 -11.50
N THR A 67 7.27 9.06 -11.93
CA THR A 67 8.04 10.25 -12.26
C THR A 67 7.28 11.45 -11.72
N PHE A 68 7.84 12.10 -10.72
CA PHE A 68 7.28 13.28 -10.10
C PHE A 68 7.73 14.53 -10.85
N LYS A 69 6.82 15.49 -10.98
CA LYS A 69 7.09 16.82 -11.55
C LYS A 69 6.42 17.85 -10.67
N ARG A 70 7.05 19.00 -10.47
CA ARG A 70 6.41 20.09 -9.75
C ARG A 70 5.12 20.54 -10.44
N GLU A 71 4.06 20.69 -9.65
CA GLU A 71 2.85 21.38 -10.07
C GLU A 71 3.20 22.87 -10.19
N LYS A 72 3.07 23.42 -11.41
CA LYS A 72 3.35 24.84 -11.68
C LYS A 72 2.42 25.74 -10.90
#